data_AF-A0A972KXP5-F1
#
_entry.id   AF-A0A972KXP5-F1
#
_cell.length_a   1.000
_cell.length_b   1.000
_cell.length_c   1.000
_cell.angle_alpha   90.00
_cell.angle_beta   90.00
_cell.angle_gamma   90.00
#
_symmetry.space_group_name_H-M   'P 1'
#
loop_
_entity.id
_entity.type
_entity.pdbx_description
1 polymer ?
#
loop_
_entity_poly.entity_id
_entity_poly.type
_entity_poly.pdbx_seq_one_letter_code
_entity_poly.pdbx_strand_id
1 'polypeptide(L)' 'MSKPLQLTSAFLLGTIILFGAGFTNISAAHNAAHDTRHSQAFPCH' A
#
# COMPACT_ATOMS: atom_id res chain seq x y z
N MET A 1 17.66 17.17 -1.87
CA MET A 1 17.58 15.69 -1.82
C MET A 1 18.39 15.09 -2.95
N SER A 2 19.19 14.06 -2.69
CA SER A 2 19.82 13.29 -3.75
C SER A 2 18.79 12.33 -4.38
N LYS A 3 18.80 12.21 -5.72
CA LYS A 3 17.97 11.23 -6.47
C LYS A 3 18.04 9.79 -5.90
N PRO A 4 19.21 9.24 -5.54
CA PRO A 4 19.27 7.91 -4.94
C PRO A 4 18.52 7.81 -3.61
N LEU A 5 18.58 8.84 -2.77
CA LEU A 5 17.85 8.82 -1.50
C LEU A 5 16.33 8.79 -1.74
N GLN A 6 15.83 9.51 -2.74
CA GLN A 6 14.41 9.49 -3.10
C GLN A 6 13.96 8.10 -3.56
N LEU A 7 14.74 7.45 -4.43
CA LEU A 7 14.44 6.11 -4.95
C LEU A 7 14.46 5.05 -3.84
N THR A 8 15.49 5.09 -2.98
CA THR A 8 15.60 4.16 -1.85
C THR A 8 14.47 4.34 -0.86
N SER A 9 14.07 5.58 -0.55
CA SER A 9 12.92 5.85 0.32
C SER A 9 11.61 5.36 -0.28
N ALA A 10 11.38 5.57 -1.58
CA ALA A 10 10.18 5.08 -2.26
C ALA A 10 10.11 3.55 -2.25
N PHE A 11 11.24 2.88 -2.50
CA PHE A 11 11.33 1.42 -2.46
C PHE A 11 11.06 0.85 -1.06
N LEU A 12 11.68 1.44 -0.03
CA LEU A 12 11.46 1.06 1.37
C LEU A 12 10.00 1.25 1.78
N LEU A 13 9.41 2.39 1.45
CA LEU A 13 8.01 2.68 1.75
C LEU A 13 7.08 1.65 1.09
N GLY A 14 7.28 1.38 -0.20
CA GLY A 14 6.47 0.39 -0.92
C GLY A 14 6.59 -1.01 -0.30
N THR A 15 7.81 -1.40 0.09
CA THR A 15 8.06 -2.69 0.77
C THR A 15 7.32 -2.77 2.11
N ILE A 16 7.40 -1.72 2.94
CA ILE A 16 6.70 -1.67 4.24
C ILE A 16 5.20 -1.82 4.06
N ILE A 17 4.62 -1.15 3.07
CA ILE A 17 3.18 -1.23 2.80
C ILE A 17 2.78 -2.65 2.38
N LEU A 18 3.53 -3.26 1.45
CA LEU A 18 3.23 -4.62 0.96
C LEU A 18 3.29 -5.65 2.08
N PHE A 19 4.36 -5.66 2.87
CA PHE A 19 4.51 -6.60 3.98
C PHE A 19 3.56 -6.29 5.12
N GLY A 20 3.34 -5.01 5.45
CA GLY A 20 2.42 -4.59 6.50
C GLY A 20 0.98 -4.99 6.19
N ALA A 21 0.50 -4.75 4.98
CA ALA A 21 -0.85 -5.15 4.57
C ALA A 21 -1.00 -6.68 4.41
N GLY A 22 0.03 -7.37 3.90
CA GLY A 22 -0.01 -8.80 3.61
C GLY A 22 0.07 -9.70 4.85
N PHE A 23 0.78 -9.27 5.90
CA PHE A 23 1.07 -10.10 7.08
C PHE A 23 0.51 -9.55 8.40
N THR A 24 -0.30 -8.49 8.36
CA THR A 24 -0.95 -7.98 9.58
C THR A 24 -2.00 -8.95 10.10
N ASN A 25 -1.97 -9.23 11.40
CA ASN A 25 -3.01 -9.99 12.11
C ASN A 25 -4.23 -9.12 12.46
N ILE A 26 -4.17 -7.82 12.18
CA ILE A 26 -5.29 -6.90 12.40
C ILE A 26 -6.23 -7.05 11.21
N SER A 27 -7.32 -7.80 11.41
CA SER A 27 -8.31 -8.08 10.37
C SER A 27 -8.82 -6.81 9.67
N ALA A 28 -9.00 -5.70 10.38
CA ALA A 28 -9.40 -4.42 9.78
C ALA A 28 -8.37 -3.87 8.78
N ALA A 29 -7.07 -3.96 9.08
CA ALA A 29 -6.02 -3.46 8.20
C ALA A 29 -5.82 -4.35 6.96
N HIS A 30 -5.92 -5.68 7.14
CA HIS A 30 -5.89 -6.64 6.04
C HIS A 30 -7.11 -6.46 5.13
N ASN A 31 -8.32 -6.38 5.71
CA ASN A 31 -9.55 -6.17 4.95
C ASN A 31 -9.54 -4.83 4.24
N ALA A 32 -9.06 -3.74 4.85
CA ALA A 32 -8.92 -2.45 4.17
C ALA A 32 -8.03 -2.52 2.90
N ALA A 33 -6.92 -3.28 2.97
CA ALA A 33 -6.08 -3.54 1.80
C ALA A 33 -6.76 -4.43 0.76
N HIS A 34 -7.67 -5.32 1.17
CA HIS A 34 -8.50 -6.10 0.26
C HIS A 34 -9.71 -5.32 -0.31
N ASP A 35 -10.23 -4.34 0.43
CA ASP A 35 -11.40 -3.54 0.09
C ASP A 35 -11.05 -2.38 -0.84
N THR A 36 -9.76 -1.99 -0.90
CA THR A 36 -9.31 -0.96 -1.85
C THR A 36 -9.76 -1.27 -3.28
N ARG A 37 -9.75 -2.55 -3.69
CA ARG A 37 -10.16 -2.98 -5.03
C ARG A 37 -11.68 -2.91 -5.27
N HIS A 38 -12.48 -2.83 -4.21
CA HIS A 38 -13.93 -2.54 -4.29
C HIS A 38 -14.23 -1.05 -4.14
N SER A 39 -13.42 -0.29 -3.40
CA SER A 39 -13.56 1.16 -3.23
C SER A 39 -12.96 1.98 -4.37
N GLN A 40 -12.09 1.38 -5.20
CA GLN A 40 -11.70 1.88 -6.52
C GLN A 40 -12.85 1.80 -7.53
N ALA A 41 -14.10 2.00 -7.09
CA ALA A 41 -15.26 2.21 -7.94
C ALA A 41 -14.96 3.37 -8.90
N PHE A 42 -14.31 3.04 -10.00
CA PHE A 42 -13.98 3.95 -11.07
C PHE A 42 -15.34 4.37 -11.62
N PRO A 43 -15.73 5.66 -11.53
CA PRO A 43 -17.01 6.07 -12.08
C PRO A 43 -16.95 5.75 -13.58
N CYS A 44 -17.88 4.90 -14.02
CA CYS A 44 -18.07 4.59 -15.43
C CYS A 44 -18.82 5.73 -16.17
N HIS A 45 -18.80 6.94 -15.61
CA HIS A 45 -19.31 8.15 -16.23
C HIS A 45 -18.45 9.36 -15.88
#